data_AF-F3CHH1-F1
#
_entry.id   AF-F3CHH1-F1
#
_cell.length_a   1.000
_cell.length_b   1.000
_cell.length_c   1.000
_cell.angle_alpha   90.00
_cell.angle_beta   90.00
_cell.angle_gamma   90.00
#
_symmetry.space_group_name_H-M   'P 1'
#
loop_
_entity.id
_entity.type
_entity.pdbx_description
1 polymer ?
#
loop_
_entity_poly.entity_id
_entity_poly.type
_entity_poly.pdbx_seq_one_letter_code
_entity_poly.pdbx_strand_id
1 'polypeptide(L)' 'KDATHYNNFYEFGTDKGDPAKNAGSLQTEPWSVVIDGEVGKPGRYALEDLMKPD' A
#
# COMPACT_ATOMS: atom_id res chain seq x y z
N LYS A 1 5.34 9.76 -16.75
CA LYS A 1 3.96 9.35 -17.14
C LYS A 1 3.82 7.84 -16.99
N ASP A 2 4.73 7.08 -17.58
CA ASP A 2 4.69 5.62 -17.55
C ASP A 2 4.73 5.03 -16.14
N ALA A 3 5.57 5.58 -15.26
CA ALA A 3 5.73 5.11 -13.87
C ALA A 3 4.42 5.06 -13.05
N THR A 4 3.39 5.84 -13.42
CA THR A 4 2.10 5.83 -12.73
C THR A 4 0.97 5.22 -13.56
N HIS A 5 1.20 4.90 -14.83
CA HIS A 5 0.17 4.46 -15.78
C HIS A 5 0.44 3.08 -16.42
N TYR A 6 1.62 2.51 -16.21
CA TYR A 6 2.04 1.21 -16.71
C TYR A 6 2.52 0.35 -15.55
N ASN A 7 1.59 -0.37 -14.91
CA ASN A 7 1.84 -1.03 -13.62
C ASN A 7 1.38 -2.49 -13.63
N ASN A 8 1.90 -3.29 -12.72
CA ASN A 8 1.31 -4.58 -12.33
C ASN A 8 0.70 -4.41 -10.95
N PHE A 9 -0.63 -4.31 -10.89
CA PHE A 9 -1.38 -4.32 -9.65
C PHE A 9 -2.65 -5.16 -9.87
N TYR A 10 -2.52 -6.48 -9.69
CA TYR A 10 -3.49 -7.46 -10.18
C TYR A 10 -4.84 -7.39 -9.49
N GLU A 11 -4.88 -6.92 -8.24
CA GLU A 11 -6.11 -6.59 -7.51
C GLU A 11 -6.96 -5.55 -8.25
N PHE A 12 -6.37 -4.79 -9.17
CA PHE A 12 -7.01 -3.73 -9.95
C PHE A 12 -7.07 -4.01 -11.46
N GLY A 13 -6.82 -5.25 -11.89
CA GLY A 13 -6.89 -5.69 -13.28
C GLY A 13 -5.57 -6.25 -13.82
N THR A 14 -5.64 -6.97 -14.94
CA THR A 14 -4.50 -7.68 -15.52
C THR A 14 -3.78 -6.88 -16.61
N ASP A 15 -4.45 -5.90 -17.22
CA ASP A 15 -3.81 -5.05 -18.23
C ASP A 15 -2.98 -3.94 -17.56
N LYS A 16 -1.90 -3.53 -18.24
CA LYS A 16 -0.92 -2.58 -17.68
C LYS A 16 -1.50 -1.21 -17.35
N GLY A 17 -2.60 -0.84 -17.99
CA GLY A 17 -3.33 0.41 -17.77
C GLY A 17 -4.49 0.31 -16.78
N ASP A 18 -4.87 -0.89 -16.33
CA ASP A 18 -6.00 -1.07 -15.42
C ASP A 18 -5.73 -0.52 -14.01
N PRO A 19 -4.53 -0.67 -13.41
CA PRO A 19 -4.23 -0.09 -12.11
C PRO A 19 -4.49 1.42 -12.06
N ALA A 20 -4.11 2.15 -13.11
CA ALA A 20 -4.29 3.61 -13.15
C ALA A 20 -5.77 4.02 -13.23
N LYS A 21 -6.64 3.17 -13.78
CA LYS A 21 -8.08 3.43 -13.89
C LYS A 21 -8.83 3.04 -12.61
N ASN A 22 -8.40 1.96 -11.95
CA ASN A 22 -9.21 1.29 -10.93
C ASN A 22 -8.70 1.49 -9.49
N ALA A 23 -7.41 1.79 -9.27
CA ALA A 23 -6.80 1.86 -7.94
C ALA A 23 -7.32 3.03 -7.07
N GLY A 24 -8.00 4.02 -7.65
CA GLY A 24 -8.65 5.10 -6.90
C GLY A 24 -9.77 4.64 -5.96
N SER A 25 -10.21 3.39 -6.08
CA SER A 25 -11.18 2.77 -5.16
C SER A 25 -10.56 2.27 -3.85
N LEU A 26 -9.23 2.16 -3.78
CA LEU A 26 -8.52 1.76 -2.56
C LEU A 26 -8.53 2.91 -1.55
N GLN A 27 -9.06 2.66 -0.36
CA GLN A 27 -8.90 3.56 0.77
C GLN A 27 -7.52 3.36 1.38
N THR A 28 -6.61 4.29 1.12
CA THR A 28 -5.22 4.24 1.61
C THR A 28 -5.06 4.85 3.00
N GLU A 29 -6.06 5.57 3.51
CA GLU A 29 -6.04 6.24 4.81
C GLU A 29 -7.42 6.19 5.48
N PRO A 30 -7.51 5.93 6.80
CA PRO A 30 -6.41 5.55 7.69
C PRO A 30 -5.91 4.11 7.43
N TRP A 31 -4.62 3.87 7.60
CA TRP A 31 -4.01 2.56 7.39
C TRP A 31 -3.02 2.20 8.50
N SER A 32 -2.87 0.90 8.76
CA SER A 32 -1.97 0.41 9.81
C SER A 32 -1.30 -0.91 9.44
N VAL A 33 -0.04 -1.07 9.86
CA VAL A 33 0.70 -2.34 9.79
C VAL A 33 0.59 -3.05 11.14
N VAL A 34 0.30 -4.34 11.11
CA VAL A 34 0.41 -5.22 12.28
C VAL A 34 1.70 -6.03 12.15
N ILE A 35 2.59 -5.91 13.13
CA ILE A 35 3.79 -6.73 13.28
C ILE A 35 3.50 -7.76 14.38
N ASP A 36 3.53 -9.03 14.03
CA ASP A 36 3.18 -10.16 14.91
C ASP A 36 3.98 -11.42 14.54
N GLY A 37 3.81 -12.51 15.29
CA GLY A 37 4.53 -13.78 15.15
C GLY A 37 5.71 -13.89 16.12
N GLU A 38 6.75 -14.62 15.72
CA GLU A 38 7.97 -14.83 16.53
C GLU A 38 8.90 -13.60 16.46
N VAL A 39 8.50 -12.52 17.11
CA VAL A 39 9.23 -11.25 17.14
C VAL A 39 9.30 -10.68 18.56
N GLY A 40 10.41 -9.99 18.88
CA GLY A 40 10.63 -9.46 20.24
C GLY A 40 9.79 -8.22 20.61
N LYS A 41 9.15 -7.57 19.65
CA LYS A 41 8.33 -6.36 19.85
C LYS A 41 7.13 -6.36 18.91
N PRO A 42 6.06 -7.13 19.19
CA PRO A 42 4.83 -7.07 18.41
C PRO A 42 4.12 -5.73 18.62
N GLY A 43 3.36 -5.29 17.61
CA GLY A 43 2.66 -4.01 17.68
C GLY A 43 1.86 -3.65 16.43
N ARG A 44 1.00 -2.64 16.57
CA ARG A 44 0.29 -2.01 15.45
C ARG A 44 0.83 -0.60 15.27
N TYR A 45 1.22 -0.27 14.05
CA TYR A 45 1.82 1.01 13.69
C TYR A 45 0.92 1.71 12.67
N ALA A 46 0.63 2.99 12.91
CA ALA A 46 -0.08 3.80 11.92
C ALA A 46 0.89 4.17 10.78
N LEU A 47 0.36 4.51 9.60
CA LEU A 47 1.19 4.91 8.45
C LEU A 47 2.11 6.10 8.81
N GLU A 48 1.61 7.03 9.62
CA GLU A 48 2.32 8.20 10.11
C GLU A 48 3.51 7.84 11.00
N ASP A 49 3.50 6.68 11.67
CA ASP A 49 4.62 6.23 12.47
C ASP A 49 5.81 5.77 11.62
N LEU A 50 5.56 5.36 10.37
CA LEU A 50 6.56 4.89 9.41
C LEU A 50 7.12 6.00 8.52
N MET A 51 6.36 7.07 8.32
CA MET A 51 6.73 8.18 7.44
C MET A 51 7.55 9.27 8.13
N LYS A 52 7.69 9.21 9.47
CA LYS A 52 8.50 10.16 10.23
C LYS A 52 9.98 9.99 9.84
N PRO A 53 10.66 11.03 9.32
CA PRO A 53 12.11 10.99 9.18
C PRO A 53 12.76 10.95 10.58
N ASP A 54 13.96 10.36 10.65
CA ASP A 54 14.79 10.33 11.86
C ASP A 54 15.24 11.74 12.30
#